data_AF-A0A418GKI4-F1
#
_entry.id   AF-A0A418GKI4-F1
#
_cell.length_a   1.000
_cell.length_b   1.000
_cell.length_c   1.000
_cell.angle_alpha   90.00
_cell.angle_beta   90.00
_cell.angle_gamma   90.00
#
_symmetry.space_group_name_H-M   'P 1'
#
loop_
_entity.id
_entity.type
_entity.pdbx_description
1 polymer ?
#
loop_
_entity_poly.entity_id
_entity_poly.type
_entity_poly.pdbx_seq_one_letter_code
_entity_poly.pdbx_strand_id
1 'polypeptide(L)'
;MSEIKDVIVQGLWKNNSALVQLLGLCPLLAVTSTATNALGLGLATTLVLTLTNLTISTLRHWTPAEIRIPIYVMIIASVVSAV
;
A
#
# COMPACT_ATOMS: atom_id res chain seq x y z
N MET A 1 -2.66 -1.07 32.94
CA MET A 1 -3.10 -0.04 31.97
C MET A 1 -1.99 0.44 31.01
N SER A 2 -0.74 -0.06 31.10
CA SER A 2 0.38 0.36 30.23
C SER A 2 0.52 -0.47 28.94
N GLU A 3 0.13 -1.75 28.95
CA GLU A 3 0.40 -2.66 27.82
C GLU A 3 -0.17 -2.22 26.47
N ILE A 4 -1.39 -1.67 26.43
CA ILE A 4 -1.99 -1.21 25.17
C ILE A 4 -1.18 -0.05 24.57
N LYS A 5 -0.61 0.82 25.42
CA LYS A 5 0.18 1.97 24.98
C LYS A 5 1.54 1.51 24.43
N ASP A 6 2.16 0.53 25.06
CA ASP A 6 3.42 -0.07 24.59
C ASP A 6 3.22 -0.83 23.27
N VAL A 7 2.14 -1.60 23.12
CA VAL A 7 1.81 -2.30 21.86
C VAL A 7 1.54 -1.31 20.72
N ILE A 8 0.83 -0.21 20.97
CA ILE A 8 0.58 0.82 19.95
C ILE A 8 1.88 1.55 19.57
N VAL A 9 2.71 1.94 20.54
CA VAL A 9 3.97 2.67 20.26
C VAL A 9 4.99 1.76 19.57
N GLN A 10 5.10 0.50 19.98
CA GLN A 10 5.97 -0.47 19.31
C GLN A 10 5.46 -0.82 17.91
N GLY A 11 4.15 -1.03 17.76
CA GLY A 11 3.52 -1.38 16.49
C GLY A 11 3.61 -0.26 15.46
N LEU A 12 3.32 0.99 15.84
CA LEU A 12 3.27 2.13 14.93
C LEU A 12 4.65 2.71 14.61
N TRP A 13 5.56 2.76 15.60
CA TRP A 13 6.82 3.53 15.49
C TRP A 13 8.08 2.67 15.33
N LYS A 14 8.12 1.46 15.90
CA LYS A 14 9.32 0.60 15.86
C LYS A 14 9.20 -0.60 14.92
N ASN A 15 7.99 -1.15 14.72
CA ASN A 15 7.77 -2.36 13.92
C ASN A 15 6.99 -2.13 12.62
N ASN A 16 6.49 -0.92 12.34
CA ASN A 16 5.78 -0.68 11.09
C ASN A 16 6.76 -0.43 9.95
N SER A 17 6.98 -1.45 9.11
CA SER A 17 7.83 -1.35 7.92
C SER A 17 7.39 -0.21 6.98
N ALA A 18 6.10 0.15 6.93
CA ALA A 18 5.64 1.30 6.14
C ALA A 18 6.18 2.65 6.66
N LEU A 19 6.27 2.83 7.98
CA LEU A 19 6.80 4.06 8.60
C LEU A 19 8.33 4.04 8.74
N VAL A 20 8.91 2.89 9.15
CA VAL A 20 10.34 2.75 9.42
C VAL A 20 11.16 2.65 8.14
N GLN A 21 10.64 1.98 7.11
CA GLN A 21 11.32 1.81 5.83
C GLN A 21 10.94 2.89 4.81
N LEU A 22 10.09 3.84 5.21
CA LEU A 22 9.64 4.97 4.38
C LEU A 22 9.17 4.51 2.97
N LEU A 23 8.38 3.44 2.94
CA LEU A 23 7.78 2.92 1.71
C LEU A 23 6.76 3.96 1.19
N GLY A 24 6.99 4.49 -0.02
CA GLY A 24 6.12 5.51 -0.63
C GLY A 24 6.62 6.96 -0.54
N LEU A 25 7.91 7.20 -0.32
CA LEU A 25 8.47 8.57 -0.32
C LEU A 25 8.28 9.34 -1.63
N CYS A 26 8.37 8.66 -2.76
CA CYS A 26 8.23 9.29 -4.07
C CYS A 26 6.88 10.02 -4.23
N PRO A 27 5.72 9.38 -3.98
CA PRO A 27 4.43 10.08 -4.06
C PRO A 27 4.20 11.07 -2.91
N LEU A 28 4.78 10.83 -1.73
CA LEU A 28 4.69 11.76 -0.59
C LEU A 28 5.32 13.11 -0.91
N LEU A 29 6.55 13.11 -1.43
CA LEU A 29 7.27 14.34 -1.78
C LEU A 29 6.56 15.10 -2.91
N ALA A 30 6.00 14.39 -3.89
CA ALA A 30 5.33 14.99 -5.04
C ALA A 30 4.05 15.77 -4.68
N VAL A 31 3.34 15.36 -3.61
CA VAL A 31 1.98 15.84 -3.33
C VAL A 31 1.91 16.82 -2.14
N THR A 32 3.05 17.16 -1.52
CA THR A 32 3.15 18.13 -0.41
C THR A 32 2.67 19.55 -0.74
N SER A 33 2.46 19.90 -2.00
CA SER A 33 2.07 21.25 -2.42
C SER A 33 0.62 21.62 -2.07
N THR A 34 -0.32 20.67 -2.04
CA THR A 34 -1.74 21.00 -1.78
C THR A 34 -2.47 19.86 -1.08
N ALA A 35 -3.26 20.18 -0.05
CA ALA A 35 -4.05 19.21 0.71
C ALA A 35 -5.08 18.46 -0.16
N THR A 36 -5.64 19.12 -1.17
CA THR A 36 -6.59 18.51 -2.12
C THR A 36 -5.94 17.42 -2.98
N ASN A 37 -4.72 17.65 -3.47
CA ASN A 37 -3.95 16.65 -4.22
C ASN A 37 -3.58 15.46 -3.32
N ALA A 38 -3.24 15.71 -2.04
CA ALA A 38 -2.93 14.66 -1.06
C ALA A 38 -4.13 13.76 -0.78
N LEU A 39 -5.29 14.36 -0.60
CA LEU A 39 -6.54 13.63 -0.41
C LEU A 39 -6.93 12.84 -1.67
N GLY A 40 -6.77 13.44 -2.85
CA GLY A 40 -7.02 12.76 -4.13
C GLY A 40 -6.13 11.53 -4.33
N LEU A 41 -4.83 11.65 -4.09
CA LEU A 41 -3.89 10.55 -4.16
C LEU A 41 -4.20 9.45 -3.13
N GLY A 42 -4.53 9.82 -1.89
CA GLY A 42 -4.91 8.87 -0.84
C GLY A 42 -6.16 8.08 -1.18
N LEU A 43 -7.20 8.75 -1.70
CA LEU A 43 -8.42 8.08 -2.16
C LEU A 43 -8.16 7.16 -3.36
N ALA A 44 -7.43 7.66 -4.36
CA ALA A 44 -7.08 6.88 -5.54
C ALA A 44 -6.28 5.62 -5.18
N THR A 45 -5.25 5.74 -4.35
CA THR A 45 -4.43 4.60 -3.91
C THR A 45 -5.21 3.60 -3.06
N THR A 46 -6.13 4.06 -2.20
CA THR A 46 -7.00 3.17 -1.42
C THR A 46 -7.93 2.37 -2.34
N LEU A 47 -8.48 3.00 -3.38
CA LEU A 47 -9.35 2.36 -4.36
C LEU A 47 -8.57 1.35 -5.22
N VAL A 48 -7.38 1.72 -5.69
CA VAL A 48 -6.47 0.82 -6.40
C VAL A 48 -6.10 -0.39 -5.54
N LEU A 49 -5.74 -0.19 -4.26
CA LEU A 49 -5.34 -1.26 -3.35
C LEU A 49 -6.50 -2.23 -3.08
N THR A 50 -7.72 -1.72 -2.92
CA THR A 50 -8.90 -2.58 -2.70
C THR A 50 -9.22 -3.42 -3.95
N LEU A 51 -9.24 -2.81 -5.14
CA LEU A 51 -9.43 -3.54 -6.41
C LEU A 51 -8.33 -4.57 -6.68
N THR A 52 -7.08 -4.20 -6.42
CA THR A 52 -5.93 -5.09 -6.64
C THR A 52 -5.97 -6.28 -5.69
N ASN A 53 -6.27 -6.08 -4.39
CA ASN A 53 -6.41 -7.18 -3.44
C ASN A 53 -7.57 -8.10 -3.79
N LEU A 54 -8.69 -7.56 -4.29
CA LEU A 54 -9.82 -8.36 -4.77
C LEU A 54 -9.39 -9.26 -5.95
N THR A 55 -8.66 -8.70 -6.91
CA THR A 55 -8.16 -9.40 -8.10
C THR A 55 -7.09 -10.44 -7.75
N ILE A 56 -6.18 -10.12 -6.83
CA ILE A 56 -5.15 -11.06 -6.37
C ILE A 56 -5.79 -12.22 -5.59
N SER A 57 -6.83 -11.96 -4.79
CA SER A 57 -7.54 -13.00 -4.05
C SER A 57 -8.15 -14.06 -4.96
N THR A 58 -8.73 -13.67 -6.11
CA THR A 58 -9.30 -14.60 -7.09
C THR A 58 -8.23 -15.33 -7.90
N LEU A 59 -7.11 -14.67 -8.24
CA LEU A 59 -6.01 -15.25 -9.00
C LEU A 59 -5.04 -16.10 -8.17
N ARG A 60 -5.16 -16.07 -6.84
CA ARG A 60 -4.24 -16.75 -5.90
C ARG A 60 -4.09 -18.25 -6.19
N HIS A 61 -5.14 -18.92 -6.65
CA HIS A 61 -5.10 -20.36 -6.91
C HIS A 61 -4.32 -20.74 -8.18
N TRP A 62 -4.21 -19.83 -9.14
CA TRP A 62 -3.55 -20.07 -10.44
C TRP A 62 -2.12 -19.55 -10.51
N THR A 63 -1.61 -18.89 -9.47
CA THR A 63 -0.31 -18.19 -9.52
C THR A 63 0.85 -19.12 -9.08
N PRO A 64 1.80 -19.48 -9.97
CA PRO A 64 2.97 -20.27 -9.59
C PRO A 64 3.92 -19.46 -8.70
N ALA A 65 4.46 -20.10 -7.66
CA ALA A 65 5.19 -19.44 -6.57
C ALA A 65 6.47 -18.71 -7.02
N GLU A 66 7.08 -19.15 -8.11
CA GLU A 66 8.35 -18.63 -8.62
C GLU A 66 8.24 -17.21 -9.20
N ILE A 67 7.06 -16.83 -9.73
CA ILE A 67 6.81 -15.54 -10.39
C ILE A 67 5.73 -14.69 -9.71
N ARG A 68 5.42 -14.97 -8.44
CA ARG A 68 4.39 -14.25 -7.68
C ARG A 68 4.65 -12.74 -7.55
N ILE A 69 5.91 -12.34 -7.33
CA ILE A 69 6.30 -10.93 -7.15
C ILE A 69 6.07 -10.12 -8.43
N PRO A 70 6.61 -10.52 -9.60
CA PRO A 70 6.38 -9.77 -10.84
C PRO A 70 4.91 -9.77 -11.28
N ILE A 71 4.16 -10.84 -11.06
CA ILE A 71 2.71 -10.88 -11.36
C ILE A 71 1.95 -9.83 -10.54
N TYR A 72 2.19 -9.78 -9.22
CA TYR A 72 1.49 -8.81 -8.37
C TYR A 72 1.84 -7.36 -8.74
N VAL A 73 3.09 -7.08 -9.08
CA VAL A 73 3.50 -5.74 -9.55
C VAL A 73 2.82 -5.38 -10.89
N MET A 74 2.71 -6.33 -11.83
CA MET A 74 2.00 -6.11 -13.10
C MET A 74 0.51 -5.80 -12.90
N ILE A 75 -0.16 -6.51 -11.99
CA ILE A 75 -1.57 -6.24 -11.65
C ILE A 75 -1.72 -4.86 -11.02
N ILE A 76 -0.85 -4.49 -10.08
CA ILE A 76 -0.90 -3.15 -9.47
C ILE A 76 -0.69 -2.06 -10.53
N ALA A 77 0.27 -2.26 -11.44
CA ALA A 77 0.57 -1.30 -12.52
C ALA A 77 -0.59 -1.13 -13.51
N SER A 78 -1.26 -2.22 -13.90
CA SER A 78 -2.41 -2.14 -14.81
C SER A 78 -3.62 -1.47 -14.16
N VAL A 79 -3.89 -1.75 -12.88
CA VAL A 79 -4.97 -1.11 -12.13
C VAL A 79 -4.70 0.38 -11.94
N VAL A 80 -3.48 0.79 -11.56
CA VAL A 80 -3.10 2.21 -11.48
C VAL A 80 -3.24 2.91 -12.83
N SER A 81 -2.87 2.26 -13.94
CA SER A 81 -2.96 2.88 -15.27
C SER A 81 -4.40 3.06 -15.75
N ALA A 82 -5.34 2.29 -15.21
CA ALA A 82 -6.76 2.34 -15.57
C ALA A 82 -7.57 3.33 -14.73
N VAL A 83 -7.06 3.75 -13.57
CA VAL A 83 -7.66 4.72 -12.64
C VAL A 83 -7.19 6.13 -12.97
#